data_AF-A0A1Y1Q8K5-F1
#
_entry.id   AF-A0A1Y1Q8K5-F1
#
_cell.length_a   1.000
_cell.length_b   1.000
_cell.length_c   1.000
_cell.angle_alpha   90.00
_cell.angle_beta   90.00
_cell.angle_gamma   90.00
#
_symmetry.space_group_name_H-M   'P 1'
#
loop_
_entity.id
_entity.type
_entity.pdbx_description
1 polymer ?
#
loop_
_entity_poly.entity_id
_entity_poly.type
_entity_poly.pdbx_seq_one_letter_code
_entity_poly.pdbx_strand_id
1 'polypeptide(L)'
;MDDANSTKISRSIPSASVDTGLFFEREIKDGRYIQTLEPRLFYTYTPYREQSAIPVFDSSARSLSYNQLFAENRFTGKDRIADANRLTASV
;
A
#
# COMPACT_ATOMS: atom_id res chain seq x y z
N MET A 1 0.41 -29.35 -33.27
CA MET A 1 -0.10 -28.16 -32.57
C MET A 1 -0.67 -28.69 -31.26
N ASP A 2 0.11 -28.56 -30.19
CA ASP A 2 -0.21 -29.17 -28.89
C ASP A 2 -1.31 -28.37 -28.18
N ASP A 3 -2.28 -29.10 -27.64
CA ASP A 3 -3.38 -28.57 -26.83
C ASP A 3 -2.83 -27.89 -25.58
N ALA A 4 -2.72 -26.57 -25.62
CA ALA A 4 -2.45 -25.76 -24.44
C ALA A 4 -3.65 -25.87 -23.49
N ASN A 5 -3.57 -26.81 -22.55
CA ASN A 5 -4.49 -26.96 -21.43
C ASN A 5 -4.57 -25.62 -20.67
N SER A 6 -5.61 -24.82 -20.96
CA SER A 6 -5.81 -23.50 -20.37
C SER A 6 -6.15 -23.64 -18.89
N THR A 7 -5.11 -23.61 -18.06
CA THR A 7 -5.28 -23.63 -16.60
C THR A 7 -5.85 -22.28 -16.17
N LYS A 8 -7.15 -22.25 -15.91
CA LYS A 8 -7.83 -21.03 -15.46
C LYS A 8 -7.59 -20.81 -13.97
N ILE A 9 -6.79 -19.79 -13.64
CA ILE A 9 -6.53 -19.39 -12.26
C ILE A 9 -7.51 -18.26 -11.87
N SER A 10 -8.16 -18.40 -10.71
CA SER A 10 -9.00 -17.36 -10.12
C SER A 10 -8.56 -17.08 -8.69
N ARG A 11 -8.49 -15.80 -8.31
CA ARG A 11 -8.04 -15.37 -6.98
C ARG A 11 -8.88 -14.18 -6.51
N SER A 12 -9.41 -14.26 -5.29
CA SER A 12 -10.11 -13.16 -4.62
C SER A 12 -9.46 -12.88 -3.27
N ILE A 13 -8.90 -11.68 -3.12
CA ILE A 13 -8.27 -11.20 -1.89
C ILE A 13 -8.93 -9.87 -1.54
N PRO A 14 -9.86 -9.83 -0.58
CA PRO A 14 -10.45 -8.57 -0.14
C PRO A 14 -9.40 -7.78 0.64
N SER A 15 -9.20 -6.52 0.26
CA SER A 15 -8.27 -5.60 0.93
C SER A 15 -9.03 -4.36 1.36
N ALA A 16 -8.71 -3.84 2.54
CA ALA A 16 -9.27 -2.60 3.05
C ALA A 16 -8.15 -1.72 3.59
N SER A 17 -8.30 -0.41 3.39
CA SER A 17 -7.38 0.60 3.87
C SER A 17 -8.17 1.79 4.42
N VAL A 18 -7.58 2.47 5.40
CA VAL A 18 -8.10 3.71 5.98
C VAL A 18 -6.94 4.68 6.06
N ASP A 19 -7.12 5.86 5.48
CA ASP A 19 -6.13 6.94 5.45
C ASP A 19 -6.73 8.19 6.06
N THR A 20 -6.07 8.75 7.06
CA THR A 20 -6.55 9.91 7.83
C THR A 20 -5.42 10.86 8.12
N GLY A 21 -5.70 12.16 8.13
CA GLY A 21 -4.72 13.19 8.43
C GLY A 21 -5.36 14.41 9.06
N LEU A 22 -4.54 15.22 9.73
CA LEU A 22 -4.91 16.50 10.30
C LEU A 22 -3.98 17.59 9.78
N PHE A 23 -4.44 18.83 9.85
CA PHE A 23 -3.67 20.01 9.47
C PHE A 23 -3.74 21.01 10.62
N PHE A 24 -2.58 21.35 11.17
CA PHE A 24 -2.45 22.39 12.19
C PHE A 24 -1.55 23.50 11.68
N GLU A 25 -1.97 24.74 11.88
CA GLU A 25 -1.20 25.91 11.49
C GLU A 25 -0.98 26.83 12.67
N ARG A 26 0.19 27.46 12.74
CA ARG A 26 0.46 28.56 13.66
C ARG A 26 1.34 29.62 13.02
N GLU A 27 1.07 30.87 13.39
CA GLU A 27 1.95 31.98 13.06
C GLU A 27 3.23 31.95 13.92
N ILE A 28 4.36 32.26 13.29
CA ILE A 28 5.65 32.43 13.96
C ILE A 28 6.33 33.72 13.50
N LYS A 29 7.21 34.28 14.34
CA LYS A 29 7.92 35.55 14.10
C LYS A 29 6.98 36.72 13.80
N ASP A 30 5.97 36.91 14.65
CA ASP A 30 4.98 37.99 14.58
C ASP A 30 4.17 37.97 13.26
N GLY A 31 3.68 36.80 12.87
CA GLY A 31 2.86 36.63 11.67
C GLY A 31 3.64 36.61 10.34
N ARG A 32 4.98 36.66 10.37
CA ARG A 32 5.80 36.64 9.13
C ARG A 32 5.90 35.29 8.44
N TYR A 33 5.66 34.20 9.18
CA TYR A 33 5.66 32.85 8.62
C TYR A 33 4.53 32.03 9.24
N ILE A 34 4.00 31.09 8.46
CA ILE A 34 3.13 30.02 8.93
C ILE A 34 3.96 28.74 9.05
N GLN A 35 3.85 28.08 10.20
CA GLN A 35 4.33 26.72 10.38
C GLN A 35 3.12 25.78 10.32
N THR A 36 3.22 24.75 9.47
CA THR A 36 2.23 23.69 9.36
C THR A 36 2.74 22.40 10.01
N LEU A 37 1.87 21.67 10.69
CA LEU A 37 2.11 20.33 11.21
C LEU A 37 1.03 19.40 10.65
N GLU A 38 1.43 18.35 9.95
CA GLU A 38 0.53 17.48 9.18
C GLU A 38 0.65 16.01 9.62
N PRO A 39 0.13 15.64 10.80
CA PRO A 39 0.16 14.25 11.22
C PRO A 39 -0.79 13.41 10.35
N ARG A 40 -0.34 12.22 9.95
CA ARG A 40 -1.09 11.27 9.13
C ARG A 40 -1.03 9.87 9.72
N LEU A 41 -2.16 9.17 9.70
CA LEU A 41 -2.31 7.77 10.10
C LEU A 41 -2.92 6.97 8.94
N PHE A 42 -2.29 5.84 8.63
CA PHE A 42 -2.75 4.92 7.59
C PHE A 42 -2.77 3.50 8.09
N TYR A 43 -3.91 2.83 7.96
CA TYR A 43 -4.09 1.43 8.31
C TYR A 43 -4.46 0.63 7.07
N THR A 44 -3.88 -0.56 6.91
CA THR A 44 -4.25 -1.49 5.82
C THR A 44 -4.34 -2.92 6.33
N TYR A 45 -5.39 -3.60 5.86
CA TYR A 45 -5.65 -5.01 6.12
C TYR A 45 -5.88 -5.77 4.81
N THR A 46 -5.12 -6.85 4.63
CA THR A 46 -5.23 -7.81 3.54
C THR A 46 -4.96 -9.21 4.10
N PRO A 47 -5.91 -10.15 4.04
CA PRO A 47 -5.72 -11.48 4.58
C PRO A 47 -4.70 -12.27 3.74
N TYR A 48 -4.01 -13.20 4.39
CA TYR A 48 -3.12 -14.12 3.71
C TYR A 48 -3.87 -15.01 2.70
N ARG A 49 -3.30 -15.16 1.51
CA ARG A 49 -3.71 -16.13 0.50
C ARG A 49 -2.46 -16.69 -0.19
N GLU A 50 -2.48 -18.00 -0.37
CA GLU A 50 -1.43 -18.75 -1.06
C GLU A 50 -1.48 -18.46 -2.57
N GLN A 51 -0.34 -18.14 -3.16
CA GLN A 51 -0.20 -17.59 -4.53
C GLN A 51 0.92 -18.28 -5.32
N SER A 52 1.44 -19.43 -4.86
CA SER A 52 2.59 -20.10 -5.49
C SER A 52 2.26 -20.63 -6.88
N ALA A 53 0.98 -20.97 -7.14
CA ALA A 53 0.49 -21.41 -8.43
C ALA A 53 0.40 -20.28 -9.49
N ILE A 54 0.59 -19.01 -9.10
CA ILE A 54 0.53 -17.86 -10.02
C ILE A 54 1.95 -17.51 -10.46
N PRO A 55 2.30 -17.60 -11.75
CA PRO A 55 3.60 -17.15 -12.23
C PRO A 55 3.82 -15.65 -11.99
N VAL A 56 5.08 -15.23 -11.88
CA VAL A 56 5.44 -13.81 -11.75
C VAL A 56 5.79 -13.27 -13.14
N PHE A 57 5.05 -12.26 -13.59
CA PHE A 57 5.24 -11.56 -14.84
C PHE A 57 5.67 -10.10 -14.59
N ASP A 58 4.90 -9.36 -13.80
CA ASP A 58 5.04 -7.91 -13.60
C ASP A 58 5.20 -7.48 -12.12
N SER A 59 5.32 -8.45 -11.23
CA SER A 59 5.42 -8.20 -9.79
C SER A 59 6.85 -8.22 -9.26
N SER A 60 7.25 -7.13 -8.62
CA SER A 60 8.53 -6.96 -7.95
C SER A 60 8.34 -6.22 -6.61
N ALA A 61 9.26 -6.40 -5.67
CA ALA A 61 9.21 -5.66 -4.41
C ALA A 61 9.51 -4.18 -4.67
N ARG A 62 8.67 -3.29 -4.14
CA ARG A 62 8.91 -1.84 -4.22
C ARG A 62 10.01 -1.45 -3.24
N SER A 63 10.90 -0.57 -3.68
CA SER A 63 11.89 0.07 -2.80
C SER A 63 11.19 0.90 -1.73
N LEU A 64 11.73 0.89 -0.51
CA LEU A 64 11.17 1.67 0.58
C LEU A 64 11.34 3.18 0.32
N SER A 65 10.24 3.91 0.40
CA SER A 65 10.21 5.38 0.35
C SER A 65 9.06 5.89 1.22
N TYR A 66 9.04 7.19 1.53
CA TYR A 66 7.99 7.79 2.37
C TYR A 66 6.59 7.45 1.84
N ASN A 67 6.35 7.61 0.54
CA ASN A 67 5.07 7.28 -0.09
C ASN A 67 4.71 5.78 0.03
N GLN A 68 5.70 4.90 0.05
CA GLN A 68 5.46 3.45 0.18
C GLN A 68 5.05 3.03 1.59
N LEU A 69 5.30 3.84 2.61
CA LEU A 69 4.78 3.58 3.96
C LEU A 69 3.24 3.56 3.97
N PHE A 70 2.61 4.33 3.07
CA PHE A 70 1.16 4.48 2.91
C PHE A 70 0.59 3.64 1.76
N ALA A 71 1.37 2.71 1.19
CA ALA A 71 0.91 1.86 0.11
C ALA A 71 0.15 0.64 0.65
N GLU A 72 -0.97 0.31 0.00
CA GLU A 72 -1.77 -0.88 0.33
C GLU A 72 -1.03 -2.19 0.05
N ASN A 73 -0.22 -2.23 -1.02
CA ASN A 73 0.56 -3.41 -1.41
C ASN A 73 2.04 -3.05 -1.66
N ARG A 74 2.94 -3.88 -1.11
CA ARG A 74 4.40 -3.70 -1.24
C ARG A 74 4.98 -4.17 -2.58
N PHE A 75 4.19 -4.86 -3.40
CA PHE A 75 4.61 -5.35 -4.71
C PHE A 75 4.03 -4.49 -5.85
N THR A 76 4.79 -4.34 -6.93
CA THR A 76 4.27 -3.85 -8.22
C THR A 76 3.35 -4.90 -8.84
N GLY A 77 2.61 -4.50 -9.88
CA GLY A 77 1.80 -5.45 -10.65
C GLY A 77 0.64 -6.04 -9.86
N LYS A 78 0.11 -7.16 -10.37
CA LYS A 78 -1.02 -7.88 -9.73
C LYS A 78 -0.73 -9.34 -9.44
N ASP A 79 0.39 -9.90 -9.89
CA ASP A 79 0.71 -11.32 -9.64
C ASP A 79 0.94 -11.60 -8.16
N ARG A 80 1.40 -10.61 -7.39
CA ARG A 80 1.63 -10.71 -5.95
C ARG A 80 0.90 -9.63 -5.17
N ILE A 81 0.01 -10.08 -4.28
CA ILE A 81 -0.63 -9.25 -3.27
C ILE A 81 -0.09 -9.69 -1.91
N ALA A 82 0.55 -8.78 -1.17
CA ALA A 82 1.03 -9.08 0.17
C ALA A 82 -0.12 -9.13 1.17
N ASP A 83 -0.03 -10.05 2.12
CA ASP A 83 -0.80 -9.95 3.35
C ASP A 83 -0.39 -8.67 4.11
N ALA A 84 -1.36 -8.07 4.78
CA ALA A 84 -1.17 -6.83 5.52
C ALA A 84 -2.07 -6.79 6.75
N ASN A 85 -1.49 -6.34 7.85
CA ASN A 85 -2.18 -5.85 9.04
C ASN A 85 -1.25 -4.80 9.64
N ARG A 86 -1.26 -3.60 9.05
CA ARG A 86 -0.21 -2.60 9.27
C ARG A 86 -0.81 -1.23 9.56
N LEU A 87 -0.29 -0.59 10.60
CA LEU A 87 -0.51 0.82 10.92
C LEU A 87 0.78 1.61 10.62
N THR A 88 0.64 2.71 9.89
CA THR A 88 1.69 3.68 9.57
C THR A 88 1.32 5.02 10.18
N ALA A 89 2.27 5.69 10.82
CA ALA A 89 2.11 7.03 11.37
C ALA A 89 3.26 7.95 10.90
N SER A 90 2.95 9.21 10.59
CA SER A 90 3.92 10.24 10.22
C SER A 90 3.52 11.63 10.71
N VAL A 91 4.47 12.56 10.65
CA VAL A 91 4.32 13.98 10.98
C VAL A 91 5.34 14.81 10.19
#